data_AF-A0A1T2KTL6-F1
#
_entry.id   AF-A0A1T2KTL6-F1
#
_cell.length_a   1.000
_cell.length_b   1.000
_cell.length_c   1.000
_cell.angle_alpha   90.00
_cell.angle_beta   90.00
_cell.angle_gamma   90.00
#
_symmetry.space_group_name_H-M   'P 1'
#
loop_
_entity.id
_entity.type
_entity.pdbx_description
1 polymer ?
#
loop_
_entity_poly.entity_id
_entity_poly.type
_entity_poly.pdbx_seq_one_letter_code
_entity_poly.pdbx_strand_id
1 'polypeptide(L)'
;MKTPAIGRNDPCPCGSGKKFKHCCLGKENGTASSHGAASISEALHEALEGRQFNSLEEAQAFLNQITQQQNRQQLDEFHGLSPEQMHQILNLPFASPGLVRFPEVLDTNPVAPILNLFELLTDAIGEQGLKPTAKGKLPRNFCREAALAYWGEHSFQENTRYGGINREEDFTDLHVTRLVAELSGLMRKYKGRFILSRDCRRLLADGGLAAIYPRLFRTYIEQFNWAYRDGYPELRFIQSAFLFTLFLLTRYGDIWRPQVFYEDAFLRAFPWLLDEVPPSQVSSPDETVRRGYNWRALVHFSGFLGLAKVEPTSGELLCREYRVKALPLLSQFVQFQLPK
;
A
#
# COMPACT_ATOMS: atom_id res chain seq x y z
N MET A 1 37.23 -7.50 10.67
CA MET A 1 36.02 -6.65 10.63
C MET A 1 34.82 -7.53 10.98
N LYS A 2 34.05 -7.21 12.02
CA LYS A 2 32.85 -7.99 12.38
C LYS A 2 31.75 -7.63 11.36
N THR A 3 31.29 -8.61 10.58
CA THR A 3 30.14 -8.50 9.69
C THR A 3 28.93 -8.04 10.52
N PRO A 4 28.17 -7.02 10.11
CA PRO A 4 26.99 -6.58 10.86
C PRO A 4 26.01 -7.76 10.97
N ALA A 5 25.63 -8.10 12.20
CA ALA A 5 24.69 -9.18 12.46
C ALA A 5 23.30 -8.78 11.95
N ILE A 6 22.77 -9.52 10.98
CA ILE A 6 21.42 -9.33 10.43
C ILE A 6 20.41 -9.63 11.54
N GLY A 7 19.51 -8.68 11.82
CA GLY A 7 18.45 -8.82 12.80
C GLY A 7 17.41 -9.86 12.35
N ARG A 8 16.84 -10.60 13.30
CA ARG A 8 15.83 -11.65 13.02
C ARG A 8 14.64 -11.15 12.18
N ASN A 9 14.27 -9.87 12.31
CA ASN A 9 13.16 -9.26 11.57
C ASN A 9 13.57 -8.55 10.29
N ASP A 10 14.87 -8.46 9.97
CA ASP A 10 15.36 -7.78 8.78
C ASP A 10 15.04 -8.59 7.51
N PRO A 11 14.97 -7.94 6.34
CA PRO A 11 14.87 -8.64 5.06
C PRO A 11 16.00 -9.66 4.90
N CYS A 12 15.65 -10.88 4.50
CA CYS A 12 16.62 -11.95 4.36
C CYS A 12 17.59 -11.64 3.19
N PRO A 13 18.92 -11.76 3.39
CA PRO A 13 19.92 -11.39 2.38
C PRO A 13 19.92 -12.31 1.15
N CYS A 14 19.22 -13.45 1.20
CA CYS A 14 19.11 -14.37 0.05
C CYS A 14 18.20 -13.85 -1.08
N GLY A 15 17.51 -12.71 -0.89
CA GLY A 15 16.65 -12.13 -1.92
C GLY A 15 15.24 -12.73 -1.97
N SER A 16 14.86 -13.60 -1.03
CA SER A 16 13.53 -14.23 -0.97
C SER A 16 12.37 -13.29 -0.62
N GLY A 17 12.67 -12.04 -0.22
CA GLY A 17 11.67 -11.07 0.27
C GLY A 17 11.09 -11.38 1.65
N LYS A 18 11.46 -12.50 2.30
CA LYS A 18 11.00 -12.90 3.64
C LYS A 18 11.86 -12.26 4.74
N LYS A 19 11.32 -12.11 5.96
CA LYS A 19 12.13 -11.77 7.16
C LYS A 19 13.17 -12.87 7.39
N PHE A 20 14.37 -12.52 7.87
CA PHE A 20 15.45 -13.49 8.10
C PHE A 20 15.00 -14.69 8.96
N LYS A 21 14.20 -14.44 10.01
CA LYS A 21 13.57 -15.46 10.87
C LYS A 21 12.67 -16.46 10.14
N HIS A 22 12.02 -16.03 9.05
CA HIS A 22 11.07 -16.83 8.27
C HIS A 22 11.68 -17.37 6.98
N CYS A 23 13.00 -17.23 6.84
CA CYS A 23 13.74 -17.68 5.67
C CYS A 23 14.98 -18.47 6.08
N CYS A 24 16.17 -17.87 6.01
CA CYS A 24 17.41 -18.59 6.25
C CYS A 24 17.56 -19.03 7.72
N LEU A 25 17.07 -18.26 8.68
CA LEU A 25 17.14 -18.62 10.10
C LEU A 25 16.04 -19.63 10.49
N GLY A 26 14.87 -19.58 9.86
CA GLY A 26 13.78 -20.54 10.09
C GLY A 26 14.09 -21.95 9.58
N LYS A 27 15.03 -22.07 8.63
CA LYS A 27 15.52 -23.36 8.12
C LYS A 27 16.26 -24.20 9.17
N GLU A 28 16.85 -23.59 10.20
CA GLU A 28 17.60 -24.32 11.24
C GLU A 28 16.71 -25.09 12.23
N ASN A 29 15.42 -24.73 12.37
CA ASN A 29 14.54 -25.26 13.42
C ASN A 29 13.34 -26.10 12.92
N GLY A 30 13.23 -26.40 11.63
CA GLY A 30 12.32 -27.41 11.10
C GLY A 30 10.81 -27.08 11.12
N THR A 31 10.19 -27.39 9.98
CA THR A 31 8.73 -27.51 9.72
C THR A 31 7.88 -26.23 9.66
N ALA A 32 7.81 -25.62 8.46
CA ALA A 32 6.56 -25.13 7.86
C ALA A 32 6.76 -24.69 6.38
N SER A 33 6.06 -25.40 5.48
CA SER A 33 5.56 -24.96 4.16
C SER A 33 6.58 -24.48 3.12
N SER A 34 7.27 -25.46 2.55
CA SER A 34 8.20 -25.35 1.42
C SER A 34 7.54 -25.82 0.12
N HIS A 35 7.22 -24.88 -0.78
CA HIS A 35 7.20 -25.19 -2.21
C HIS A 35 8.23 -24.36 -3.00
N GLY A 36 8.55 -23.13 -2.58
CA GLY A 36 9.67 -22.37 -3.18
C GLY A 36 11.06 -22.59 -2.53
N ALA A 37 11.14 -22.99 -1.26
CA ALA A 37 12.42 -23.07 -0.53
C ALA A 37 13.10 -24.46 -0.58
N ALA A 38 12.34 -25.51 -0.91
CA ALA A 38 12.85 -26.86 -1.13
C ALA A 38 13.55 -26.97 -2.49
N SER A 39 12.92 -26.42 -3.55
CA SER A 39 13.49 -26.39 -4.90
C SER A 39 14.82 -25.67 -4.98
N ILE A 40 14.99 -24.57 -4.22
CA ILE A 40 16.26 -23.83 -4.14
C ILE A 40 17.36 -24.68 -3.50
N SER A 41 17.05 -25.44 -2.45
CA SER A 41 18.03 -26.26 -1.74
C SER A 41 18.44 -27.48 -2.55
N GLU A 42 17.49 -28.12 -3.24
CA GLU A 42 17.74 -29.25 -4.14
C GLU A 42 18.53 -28.81 -5.39
N ALA A 43 18.13 -27.71 -6.05
CA ALA A 43 18.86 -27.19 -7.21
C ALA A 43 20.29 -26.72 -6.85
N LEU A 44 20.50 -26.21 -5.63
CA LEU A 44 21.85 -25.87 -5.17
C LEU A 44 22.68 -27.14 -4.90
N HIS A 45 22.07 -28.20 -4.34
CA HIS A 45 22.73 -29.48 -4.09
C HIS A 45 23.11 -30.17 -5.40
N GLU A 46 22.19 -30.27 -6.36
CA GLU A 46 22.43 -30.82 -7.70
C GLU A 46 23.52 -30.04 -8.47
N ALA A 47 23.53 -28.71 -8.37
CA ALA A 47 24.52 -27.90 -9.06
C ALA A 47 25.93 -27.99 -8.44
N LEU A 48 26.02 -28.36 -7.17
CA LEU A 48 27.28 -28.57 -6.43
C LEU A 48 27.81 -30.01 -6.55
N GLU A 49 26.94 -30.98 -6.88
CA GLU A 49 27.34 -32.38 -7.01
C GLU A 49 28.39 -32.59 -8.11
N GLY A 50 29.51 -33.19 -7.72
CA GLY A 50 30.61 -33.55 -8.63
C GLY A 50 31.53 -32.40 -9.06
N ARG A 51 31.34 -31.17 -8.55
CA ARG A 51 32.23 -30.04 -8.87
C ARG A 51 33.34 -29.86 -7.85
N GLN A 52 34.57 -29.69 -8.33
CA GLN A 52 35.71 -29.27 -7.53
C GLN A 52 36.01 -27.81 -7.81
N PHE A 53 36.17 -27.01 -6.77
CA PHE A 53 36.54 -25.60 -6.87
C PHE A 53 38.01 -25.44 -6.50
N ASN A 54 38.76 -24.68 -7.30
CA ASN A 54 40.19 -24.49 -7.10
C ASN A 54 40.50 -23.35 -6.12
N SER A 55 39.48 -22.56 -5.74
CA SER A 55 39.58 -21.49 -4.74
C SER A 55 38.23 -21.19 -4.08
N LEU A 56 38.27 -20.55 -2.92
CA LEU A 56 37.07 -20.02 -2.25
C LEU A 56 36.37 -18.94 -3.10
N GLU A 57 37.13 -18.17 -3.86
CA GLU A 57 36.59 -17.12 -4.75
C GLU A 57 35.79 -17.73 -5.91
N GLU A 58 36.28 -18.83 -6.49
CA GLU A 58 35.58 -19.57 -7.54
C GLU A 58 34.28 -20.19 -7.02
N ALA A 59 34.31 -20.79 -5.82
CA ALA A 59 33.12 -21.31 -5.16
C ALA A 59 32.09 -20.21 -4.87
N GLN A 60 32.53 -19.05 -4.38
CA GLN A 60 31.65 -17.92 -4.08
C GLN A 60 31.04 -17.33 -5.36
N ALA A 61 31.84 -17.18 -6.43
CA ALA A 61 31.35 -16.69 -7.72
C ALA A 61 30.28 -17.64 -8.31
N PHE A 62 30.50 -18.95 -8.21
CA PHE A 62 29.56 -19.96 -8.66
C PHE A 62 28.25 -19.94 -7.86
N LEU A 63 28.32 -19.89 -6.53
CA LEU A 63 27.15 -19.77 -5.66
C LEU A 63 26.36 -18.48 -5.95
N ASN A 64 27.06 -17.37 -6.16
CA ASN A 64 26.44 -16.10 -6.53
C ASN A 64 25.72 -16.21 -7.88
N GLN A 65 26.30 -16.89 -8.86
CA GLN A 65 25.70 -17.08 -10.17
C GLN A 65 24.41 -17.92 -10.11
N ILE A 66 24.42 -19.04 -9.36
CA ILE A 66 23.20 -19.86 -9.18
C ILE A 66 22.12 -19.06 -8.45
N THR A 67 22.50 -18.36 -7.38
CA THR A 67 21.58 -17.51 -6.61
C THR A 67 20.97 -16.42 -7.49
N GLN A 68 21.77 -15.76 -8.33
CA GLN A 68 21.29 -14.77 -9.29
C GLN A 68 20.36 -15.38 -10.33
N GLN A 69 20.67 -16.56 -10.86
CA GLN A 69 19.83 -17.25 -11.82
C GLN A 69 18.45 -17.57 -11.24
N GLN A 70 18.41 -18.11 -10.02
CA GLN A 70 17.16 -18.40 -9.32
C GLN A 70 16.38 -17.11 -8.98
N ASN A 71 17.07 -16.06 -8.52
CA ASN A 71 16.42 -14.79 -8.18
C ASN A 71 15.83 -14.06 -9.40
N ARG A 72 16.25 -14.42 -10.62
CA ARG A 72 15.72 -13.92 -11.89
C ARG A 72 14.64 -14.81 -12.49
N GLN A 73 14.45 -16.02 -11.97
CA GLN A 73 13.40 -16.91 -12.44
C GLN A 73 12.04 -16.38 -12.00
N GLN A 74 11.10 -16.34 -12.94
CA GLN A 74 9.72 -15.93 -12.65
C GLN A 74 9.00 -17.01 -11.83
N LEU A 75 8.19 -16.58 -10.87
CA LEU A 75 7.41 -17.47 -10.02
C LEU A 75 5.91 -17.23 -10.20
N ASP A 76 5.15 -18.32 -10.34
CA ASP A 76 3.69 -18.26 -10.48
C ASP A 76 3.01 -17.68 -9.23
N GLU A 77 3.55 -17.97 -8.04
CA GLU A 77 3.07 -17.41 -6.77
C GLU A 77 3.21 -15.88 -6.71
N PHE A 78 4.16 -15.31 -7.46
CA PHE A 78 4.33 -13.87 -7.62
C PHE A 78 3.75 -13.34 -8.94
N HIS A 79 2.89 -14.14 -9.57
CA HIS A 79 2.22 -13.78 -10.82
C HIS A 79 3.23 -13.33 -11.89
N GLY A 80 4.31 -14.08 -12.05
CA GLY A 80 5.34 -13.85 -13.07
C GLY A 80 6.44 -12.87 -12.68
N LEU A 81 6.46 -12.36 -11.44
CA LEU A 81 7.62 -11.63 -10.93
C LEU A 81 8.69 -12.61 -10.46
N SER A 82 9.95 -12.21 -10.60
CA SER A 82 11.07 -12.91 -9.98
C SER A 82 11.27 -12.49 -8.51
N PRO A 83 11.96 -13.30 -7.68
CA PRO A 83 12.33 -12.90 -6.32
C PRO A 83 13.08 -11.55 -6.26
N GLU A 84 13.97 -11.29 -7.23
CA GLU A 84 14.69 -10.01 -7.35
C GLU A 84 13.72 -8.82 -7.55
N GLN A 85 12.75 -8.97 -8.47
CA GLN A 85 11.73 -7.94 -8.71
C GLN A 85 10.81 -7.76 -7.51
N MET A 86 10.40 -8.85 -6.85
CA MET A 86 9.60 -8.78 -5.63
C MET A 86 10.35 -8.06 -4.51
N HIS A 87 11.65 -8.34 -4.35
CA HIS A 87 12.48 -7.66 -3.37
C HIS A 87 12.53 -6.15 -3.62
N GLN A 88 12.68 -5.73 -4.87
CA GLN A 88 12.63 -4.32 -5.25
C GLN A 88 11.26 -3.69 -4.99
N ILE A 89 10.16 -4.40 -5.29
CA ILE A 89 8.79 -3.95 -5.03
C ILE A 89 8.54 -3.69 -3.54
N LEU A 90 9.04 -4.59 -2.68
CA LEU A 90 8.78 -4.53 -1.23
C LEU A 90 9.70 -3.55 -0.50
N ASN A 91 10.95 -3.41 -0.92
CA ASN A 91 11.97 -2.67 -0.15
C ASN A 91 12.39 -1.36 -0.80
N LEU A 92 12.26 -1.24 -2.12
CA LEU A 92 12.71 -0.08 -2.91
C LEU A 92 11.60 0.44 -3.85
N PRO A 93 10.36 0.64 -3.35
CA PRO A 93 9.21 0.91 -4.22
C PRO A 93 9.35 2.21 -5.02
N PHE A 94 10.01 3.23 -4.46
CA PHE A 94 10.24 4.52 -5.13
C PHE A 94 11.68 4.71 -5.64
N ALA A 95 12.55 3.72 -5.45
CA ALA A 95 13.98 3.79 -5.76
C ALA A 95 14.41 2.81 -6.87
N SER A 96 13.43 2.30 -7.64
CA SER A 96 13.63 1.27 -8.66
C SER A 96 13.07 1.70 -10.03
N PRO A 97 13.64 2.74 -10.69
CA PRO A 97 13.11 3.29 -11.95
C PRO A 97 13.18 2.34 -13.14
N GLY A 98 13.97 1.27 -13.02
CA GLY A 98 14.03 0.16 -13.99
C GLY A 98 12.87 -0.83 -13.86
N LEU A 99 12.12 -0.79 -12.75
CA LEU A 99 10.99 -1.68 -12.48
C LEU A 99 9.66 -0.94 -12.48
N VAL A 100 9.60 0.21 -11.82
CA VAL A 100 8.40 1.05 -11.74
C VAL A 100 8.79 2.53 -11.81
N ARG A 101 7.99 3.32 -12.52
CA ARG A 101 8.13 4.77 -12.57
C ARG A 101 6.85 5.45 -12.08
N PHE A 102 7.05 6.57 -11.39
CA PHE A 102 6.01 7.49 -10.95
C PHE A 102 6.33 8.87 -11.51
N PRO A 103 5.38 9.52 -12.23
CA PRO A 103 5.60 10.87 -12.72
C PRO A 103 5.60 11.87 -11.57
N GLU A 104 6.43 12.91 -11.67
CA GLU A 104 6.45 14.02 -10.70
C GLU A 104 5.23 14.94 -10.83
N VAL A 105 4.67 15.03 -12.04
CA VAL A 105 3.45 15.75 -12.38
C VAL A 105 2.69 14.91 -13.40
N LEU A 106 1.39 14.73 -13.20
CA LEU A 106 0.53 14.03 -14.16
C LEU A 106 0.20 14.92 -15.37
N ASP A 107 0.14 14.32 -16.56
CA ASP A 107 -0.22 15.03 -17.80
C ASP A 107 -1.69 15.48 -17.81
N THR A 108 -2.53 14.79 -17.05
CA THR A 108 -3.98 15.03 -16.95
C THR A 108 -4.34 15.34 -15.50
N ASN A 109 -5.45 16.05 -15.30
CA ASN A 109 -5.94 16.30 -13.94
C ASN A 109 -6.48 15.00 -13.32
N PRO A 110 -5.86 14.47 -12.26
CA PRO A 110 -6.30 13.23 -11.62
C PRO A 110 -7.65 13.42 -10.94
N VAL A 111 -8.53 12.42 -11.11
CA VAL A 111 -9.77 12.32 -10.34
C VAL A 111 -9.59 11.24 -9.29
N ALA A 112 -9.51 11.65 -8.03
CA ALA A 112 -9.35 10.75 -6.90
C ALA A 112 -10.12 11.26 -5.68
N PRO A 113 -10.72 10.37 -4.86
CA PRO A 113 -11.41 10.76 -3.63
C PRO A 113 -10.62 11.68 -2.72
N ILE A 114 -9.34 11.36 -2.47
CA ILE A 114 -8.46 12.20 -1.65
C ILE A 114 -8.27 13.61 -2.21
N LEU A 115 -8.28 13.78 -3.54
CA LEU A 115 -8.11 15.09 -4.18
C LEU A 115 -9.37 15.92 -4.09
N ASN A 116 -10.54 15.32 -4.31
CA ASN A 116 -11.82 16.02 -4.15
C ASN A 116 -11.95 16.55 -2.71
N LEU A 117 -11.57 15.75 -1.71
CA LEU A 117 -11.57 16.18 -0.31
C LEU A 117 -10.50 17.22 -0.01
N PHE A 118 -9.34 17.12 -0.66
CA PHE A 118 -8.27 18.10 -0.53
C PHE A 118 -8.68 19.45 -1.11
N GLU A 119 -9.38 19.47 -2.25
CA GLU A 119 -9.92 20.68 -2.88
C GLU A 119 -10.94 21.37 -1.96
N LEU A 120 -11.91 20.62 -1.43
CA LEU A 120 -12.86 21.14 -0.43
C LEU A 120 -12.14 21.73 0.81
N LEU A 121 -11.04 21.12 1.22
CA LEU A 121 -10.23 21.59 2.33
C LEU A 121 -9.44 22.86 1.98
N THR A 122 -8.83 22.93 0.79
CA THR A 122 -8.11 24.12 0.34
C THR A 122 -9.04 25.32 0.17
N ASP A 123 -10.23 25.10 -0.36
CA ASP A 123 -11.24 26.13 -0.56
C ASP A 123 -11.73 26.71 0.76
N ALA A 124 -12.02 25.84 1.74
CA ALA A 124 -12.43 26.27 3.07
C ALA A 124 -11.31 26.97 3.86
N ILE A 125 -10.05 26.66 3.59
CA ILE A 125 -8.90 27.35 4.19
C ILE A 125 -8.71 28.73 3.54
N GLY A 126 -8.72 28.80 2.22
CA GLY A 126 -8.52 30.02 1.44
C GLY A 126 -7.30 30.84 1.89
N GLU A 127 -7.38 32.16 1.69
CA GLU A 127 -6.33 33.10 2.12
C GLU A 127 -6.39 33.44 3.61
N GLN A 128 -7.58 33.42 4.22
CA GLN A 128 -7.79 33.85 5.60
C GLN A 128 -7.50 32.74 6.64
N GLY A 129 -7.34 31.51 6.18
CA GLY A 129 -7.13 30.34 7.01
C GLY A 129 -8.39 29.87 7.74
N LEU A 130 -8.50 28.55 7.95
CA LEU A 130 -9.63 27.95 8.64
C LEU A 130 -9.38 27.89 10.15
N LYS A 131 -10.30 28.45 10.94
CA LYS A 131 -10.19 28.40 12.42
C LYS A 131 -10.53 27.00 12.93
N PRO A 132 -9.62 26.29 13.62
CA PRO A 132 -9.92 25.00 14.22
C PRO A 132 -10.89 25.16 15.41
N THR A 133 -11.49 24.04 15.81
CA THR A 133 -12.15 23.90 17.11
C THR A 133 -11.14 24.03 18.26
N ALA A 134 -11.63 24.18 19.49
CA ALA A 134 -10.77 24.23 20.69
C ALA A 134 -9.84 23.02 20.83
N LYS A 135 -10.23 21.85 20.30
CA LYS A 135 -9.41 20.62 20.29
C LYS A 135 -8.44 20.54 19.10
N GLY A 136 -8.29 21.60 18.31
CA GLY A 136 -7.41 21.63 17.15
C GLY A 136 -7.91 20.80 15.96
N LYS A 137 -9.21 20.47 15.92
CA LYS A 137 -9.90 19.68 14.88
C LYS A 137 -10.65 20.59 13.91
N LEU A 138 -11.04 20.08 12.75
CA LEU A 138 -11.88 20.77 11.76
C LEU A 138 -13.24 21.18 12.37
N PRO A 139 -13.79 22.35 12.02
CA PRO A 139 -15.12 22.78 12.47
C PRO A 139 -16.23 21.84 12.00
N ARG A 140 -17.19 21.57 12.88
CA ARG A 140 -18.36 20.70 12.60
C ARG A 140 -19.15 21.13 11.37
N ASN A 141 -19.40 22.42 11.21
CA ASN A 141 -20.18 22.94 10.08
C ASN A 141 -19.47 22.66 8.76
N PHE A 142 -18.16 22.95 8.70
CA PHE A 142 -17.34 22.61 7.54
C PHE A 142 -17.37 21.11 7.24
N CYS A 143 -17.21 20.23 8.24
CA CYS A 143 -17.27 18.78 8.00
C CYS A 143 -18.63 18.33 7.41
N ARG A 144 -19.74 18.96 7.82
CA ARG A 144 -21.08 18.66 7.30
C ARG A 144 -21.25 19.12 5.86
N GLU A 145 -20.85 20.36 5.57
CA GLU A 145 -20.90 20.93 4.22
C GLU A 145 -20.01 20.13 3.26
N ALA A 146 -18.78 19.81 3.68
CA ALA A 146 -17.86 19.00 2.89
C ALA A 146 -18.41 17.58 2.64
N ALA A 147 -19.01 16.95 3.65
CA ALA A 147 -19.62 15.62 3.47
C ALA A 147 -20.84 15.64 2.54
N LEU A 148 -21.67 16.68 2.63
CA LEU A 148 -22.82 16.85 1.72
C LEU A 148 -22.33 17.06 0.28
N ALA A 149 -21.30 17.91 0.08
CA ALA A 149 -20.71 18.14 -1.24
C ALA A 149 -20.03 16.88 -1.81
N TYR A 150 -19.38 16.08 -0.96
CA TYR A 150 -18.62 14.91 -1.37
C TYR A 150 -19.49 13.66 -1.62
N TRP A 151 -20.45 13.36 -0.74
CA TRP A 151 -21.34 12.20 -0.89
C TRP A 151 -22.60 12.49 -1.70
N GLY A 152 -23.01 13.75 -1.80
CA GLY A 152 -24.32 14.14 -2.33
C GLY A 152 -25.47 13.87 -1.34
N GLU A 153 -26.64 14.42 -1.65
CA GLU A 153 -27.82 14.44 -0.77
C GLU A 153 -28.25 13.05 -0.28
N HIS A 154 -28.39 12.10 -1.21
CA HIS A 154 -28.92 10.76 -0.90
C HIS A 154 -27.97 9.97 0.01
N SER A 155 -26.71 9.84 -0.38
CA SER A 155 -25.72 9.10 0.41
C SER A 155 -25.40 9.80 1.73
N PHE A 156 -25.51 11.12 1.81
CA PHE A 156 -25.42 11.83 3.08
C PHE A 156 -26.52 11.41 4.05
N GLN A 157 -27.78 11.32 3.60
CA GLN A 157 -28.89 10.88 4.44
C GLN A 157 -28.72 9.43 4.92
N GLU A 158 -28.26 8.53 4.05
CA GLU A 158 -28.00 7.13 4.41
C GLU A 158 -26.85 7.01 5.42
N ASN A 159 -25.71 7.66 5.15
CA ASN A 159 -24.53 7.60 6.00
C ASN A 159 -24.74 8.27 7.36
N THR A 160 -25.66 9.24 7.45
CA THR A 160 -25.99 9.93 8.71
C THR A 160 -27.25 9.41 9.41
N ARG A 161 -27.89 8.35 8.87
CA ARG A 161 -29.16 7.80 9.37
C ARG A 161 -29.14 7.42 10.85
N TYR A 162 -28.03 6.83 11.31
CA TYR A 162 -27.87 6.31 12.68
C TYR A 162 -26.87 7.13 13.52
N GLY A 163 -26.33 8.21 12.96
CA GLY A 163 -25.34 9.07 13.59
C GLY A 163 -24.86 10.18 12.65
N GLY A 164 -25.17 11.43 12.97
CA GLY A 164 -24.75 12.57 12.16
C GLY A 164 -23.28 12.97 12.37
N ILE A 165 -22.77 13.83 11.48
CA ILE A 165 -21.42 14.39 11.61
C ILE A 165 -21.40 15.44 12.73
N ASN A 166 -20.79 15.09 13.86
CA ASN A 166 -20.71 15.93 15.05
C ASN A 166 -19.27 16.38 15.36
N ARG A 167 -18.28 15.59 14.94
CA ARG A 167 -16.85 15.87 15.03
C ARG A 167 -16.16 15.49 13.71
N GLU A 168 -14.94 15.99 13.52
CA GLU A 168 -14.09 15.67 12.36
C GLU A 168 -13.95 14.16 12.12
N GLU A 169 -13.78 13.38 13.20
CA GLU A 169 -13.59 11.93 13.14
C GLU A 169 -14.82 11.17 12.63
N ASP A 170 -16.01 11.78 12.67
CA ASP A 170 -17.22 11.16 12.10
C ASP A 170 -17.21 11.20 10.56
N PHE A 171 -16.33 12.01 9.96
CA PHE A 171 -16.05 12.01 8.52
C PHE A 171 -14.61 11.57 8.26
N THR A 172 -14.37 10.26 8.39
CA THR A 172 -13.04 9.63 8.35
C THR A 172 -12.23 10.01 7.11
N ASP A 173 -12.85 10.05 5.92
CA ASP A 173 -12.12 10.35 4.69
C ASP A 173 -11.53 11.77 4.68
N LEU A 174 -12.32 12.78 5.11
CA LEU A 174 -11.83 14.15 5.26
C LEU A 174 -10.79 14.26 6.37
N HIS A 175 -11.02 13.57 7.49
CA HIS A 175 -10.07 13.52 8.61
C HIS A 175 -8.69 13.01 8.15
N VAL A 176 -8.66 11.90 7.42
CA VAL A 176 -7.44 11.30 6.87
C VAL A 176 -6.81 12.22 5.82
N THR A 177 -7.61 12.83 4.95
CA THR A 177 -7.12 13.80 3.95
C THR A 177 -6.37 14.95 4.62
N ARG A 178 -6.94 15.55 5.69
CA ARG A 178 -6.25 16.60 6.45
C ARG A 178 -4.95 16.08 7.07
N LEU A 179 -4.96 14.90 7.69
CA LEU A 179 -3.75 14.33 8.30
C LEU A 179 -2.63 14.15 7.27
N VAL A 180 -2.95 13.61 6.10
CA VAL A 180 -1.98 13.40 5.01
C VAL A 180 -1.50 14.73 4.43
N ALA A 181 -2.38 15.71 4.26
CA ALA A 181 -2.03 17.06 3.83
C ALA A 181 -1.10 17.77 4.85
N GLU A 182 -1.29 17.54 6.14
CA GLU A 182 -0.43 18.08 7.20
C GLU A 182 0.94 17.37 7.23
N LEU A 183 0.96 16.03 7.15
CA LEU A 183 2.19 15.23 7.09
C LEU A 183 3.03 15.55 5.85
N SER A 184 2.39 15.81 4.71
CA SER A 184 3.07 16.18 3.47
C SER A 184 3.63 17.61 3.48
N GLY A 185 3.31 18.40 4.50
CA GLY A 185 3.70 19.81 4.60
C GLY A 185 2.93 20.74 3.66
N LEU A 186 1.85 20.26 3.04
CA LEU A 186 0.98 21.08 2.20
C LEU A 186 0.15 22.07 3.02
N MET A 187 -0.16 21.70 4.27
CA MET A 187 -0.81 22.58 5.21
C MET A 187 -0.18 22.49 6.59
N ARG A 188 -0.44 23.52 7.41
CA ARG A 188 0.05 23.57 8.80
C ARG A 188 -0.87 24.40 9.67
N LYS A 189 -0.71 24.26 10.98
CA LYS A 189 -1.30 25.17 11.97
C LYS A 189 -0.36 26.35 12.19
N TYR A 190 -0.87 27.58 12.04
CA TYR A 190 -0.12 28.80 12.29
C TYR A 190 -1.03 29.84 12.95
N LYS A 191 -0.56 30.46 14.03
CA LYS A 191 -1.32 31.46 14.83
C LYS A 191 -2.77 31.01 15.12
N GLY A 192 -2.95 29.73 15.47
CA GLY A 192 -4.25 29.17 15.80
C GLY A 192 -5.21 28.98 14.61
N ARG A 193 -4.72 28.97 13.36
CA ARG A 193 -5.50 28.68 12.15
C ARG A 193 -4.82 27.60 11.31
N PHE A 194 -5.60 26.84 10.55
CA PHE A 194 -5.08 26.04 9.44
C PHE A 194 -4.77 26.98 8.28
N ILE A 195 -3.57 26.86 7.72
CA ILE A 195 -3.14 27.62 6.55
C ILE A 195 -2.47 26.68 5.54
N LEU A 196 -2.59 27.01 4.26
CA LEU A 196 -1.81 26.37 3.20
C LEU A 196 -0.35 26.83 3.30
N SER A 197 0.58 25.90 3.07
CA SER A 197 2.00 26.24 2.99
C SER A 197 2.29 27.02 1.70
N ARG A 198 3.39 27.77 1.69
CA ARG A 198 3.86 28.46 0.48
C ARG A 198 4.12 27.48 -0.66
N ASP A 199 4.63 26.30 -0.31
CA ASP A 199 4.90 25.22 -1.26
C ASP A 199 3.60 24.68 -1.89
N CYS A 200 2.56 24.46 -1.07
CA CYS A 200 1.24 24.04 -1.58
C CYS A 200 0.66 25.05 -2.56
N ARG A 201 0.70 26.35 -2.23
CA ARG A 201 0.19 27.41 -3.12
C ARG A 201 0.96 27.46 -4.44
N ARG A 202 2.29 27.27 -4.38
CA ARG A 202 3.14 27.19 -5.57
C ARG A 202 2.78 25.98 -6.44
N LEU A 203 2.67 24.78 -5.85
CA LEU A 203 2.30 23.57 -6.58
C LEU A 203 0.92 23.69 -7.25
N LEU A 204 -0.06 24.26 -6.54
CA LEU A 204 -1.39 24.51 -7.10
C LEU A 204 -1.36 25.52 -8.26
N ALA A 205 -0.52 26.55 -8.18
CA ALA A 205 -0.37 27.54 -9.26
C ALA A 205 0.38 26.99 -10.48
N ASP A 206 1.41 26.18 -10.27
CA ASP A 206 2.29 25.67 -11.34
C ASP A 206 1.66 24.49 -12.09
N GLY A 207 0.97 23.59 -11.39
CA GLY A 207 0.47 22.33 -11.96
C GLY A 207 -0.82 21.80 -11.35
N GLY A 208 -1.55 22.62 -10.59
CA GLY A 208 -2.85 22.26 -10.02
C GLY A 208 -2.81 20.98 -9.18
N LEU A 209 -3.90 20.21 -9.22
CA LEU A 209 -3.99 18.95 -8.48
C LEU A 209 -3.08 17.85 -9.06
N ALA A 210 -2.69 17.95 -10.33
CA ALA A 210 -1.76 17.02 -10.97
C ALA A 210 -0.35 17.06 -10.35
N ALA A 211 0.07 18.21 -9.82
CA ALA A 211 1.32 18.36 -9.06
C ALA A 211 1.16 17.99 -7.56
N ILE A 212 -0.06 18.08 -7.02
CA ILE A 212 -0.34 17.73 -5.61
C ILE A 212 -0.47 16.23 -5.41
N TYR A 213 -1.07 15.51 -6.36
CA TYR A 213 -1.36 14.09 -6.22
C TYR A 213 -0.13 13.23 -5.91
N PRO A 214 1.01 13.36 -6.60
CA PRO A 214 2.19 12.52 -6.32
C PRO A 214 2.73 12.74 -4.90
N ARG A 215 2.63 13.98 -4.39
CA ARG A 215 3.01 14.33 -3.02
C ARG A 215 2.09 13.67 -1.99
N LEU A 216 0.77 13.77 -2.18
CA LEU A 216 -0.22 13.13 -1.30
C LEU A 216 -0.08 11.60 -1.34
N PHE A 217 0.07 11.01 -2.52
CA PHE A 217 0.25 9.58 -2.72
C PHE A 217 1.47 9.06 -1.94
N ARG A 218 2.64 9.70 -2.12
CA ARG A 218 3.87 9.29 -1.42
C ARG A 218 3.72 9.43 0.09
N THR A 219 3.19 10.53 0.59
CA THR A 219 2.98 10.72 2.03
C THR A 219 1.98 9.71 2.60
N TYR A 220 0.92 9.36 1.86
CA TYR A 220 -0.05 8.34 2.27
C TYR A 220 0.60 6.98 2.50
N ILE A 221 1.60 6.63 1.69
CA ILE A 221 2.30 5.34 1.76
C ILE A 221 3.44 5.36 2.79
N GLU A 222 4.25 6.41 2.80
CA GLU A 222 5.50 6.42 3.59
C GLU A 222 5.30 6.91 5.03
N GLN A 223 4.31 7.78 5.29
CA GLN A 223 4.20 8.49 6.57
C GLN A 223 2.89 8.22 7.31
N PHE A 224 1.79 8.01 6.60
CA PHE A 224 0.50 7.74 7.22
C PHE A 224 0.38 6.26 7.64
N ASN A 225 -0.01 5.99 8.88
CA ASN A 225 -0.24 4.61 9.36
C ASN A 225 -1.61 4.11 8.88
N TRP A 226 -1.66 3.11 8.00
CA TRP A 226 -2.92 2.59 7.46
C TRP A 226 -3.79 1.94 8.53
N ALA A 227 -3.18 1.34 9.56
CA ALA A 227 -3.91 0.76 10.70
C ALA A 227 -4.69 1.81 11.50
N TYR A 228 -4.40 3.11 11.36
CA TYR A 228 -5.15 4.17 12.04
C TYR A 228 -6.64 4.20 11.66
N ARG A 229 -6.98 3.72 10.45
CA ARG A 229 -8.34 3.77 9.90
C ARG A 229 -9.21 2.60 10.33
N ASP A 230 -8.63 1.57 10.95
CA ASP A 230 -9.33 0.34 11.27
C ASP A 230 -8.97 -0.20 12.66
N GLY A 231 -9.77 -1.16 13.13
CA GLY A 231 -9.55 -1.83 14.42
C GLY A 231 -8.79 -3.15 14.30
N TYR A 232 -8.15 -3.45 13.17
CA TYR A 232 -7.46 -4.71 12.95
C TYR A 232 -6.07 -4.72 13.60
N PRO A 233 -5.46 -5.91 13.83
CA PRO A 233 -4.09 -6.01 14.33
C PRO A 233 -3.08 -5.22 13.49
N GLU A 234 -1.90 -4.97 14.06
CA GLU A 234 -0.78 -4.25 13.42
C GLU A 234 -0.10 -5.08 12.29
N LEU A 235 -0.85 -5.32 11.21
CA LEU A 235 -0.38 -5.96 9.98
C LEU A 235 0.32 -4.95 9.04
N ARG A 236 1.45 -4.41 9.49
CA ARG A 236 2.21 -3.38 8.73
C ARG A 236 2.67 -3.83 7.35
N PHE A 237 2.87 -5.14 7.18
CA PHE A 237 3.32 -5.71 5.92
C PHE A 237 2.38 -5.43 4.75
N ILE A 238 1.07 -5.32 5.00
CA ILE A 238 0.08 -4.97 3.95
C ILE A 238 0.41 -3.63 3.31
N GLN A 239 0.80 -2.63 4.12
CA GLN A 239 1.22 -1.32 3.63
C GLN A 239 2.58 -1.39 2.92
N SER A 240 3.53 -2.16 3.42
CA SER A 240 4.83 -2.37 2.76
C SER A 240 4.68 -3.04 1.39
N ALA A 241 3.68 -3.88 1.21
CA ALA A 241 3.39 -4.59 -0.03
C ALA A 241 2.44 -3.82 -0.98
N PHE A 242 2.19 -2.53 -0.76
CA PHE A 242 1.26 -1.73 -1.57
C PHE A 242 1.54 -1.84 -3.08
N LEU A 243 2.83 -1.84 -3.46
CA LEU A 243 3.23 -1.83 -4.86
C LEU A 243 2.93 -3.17 -5.53
N PHE A 244 2.92 -4.28 -4.78
CA PHE A 244 2.44 -5.56 -5.27
C PHE A 244 0.92 -5.54 -5.52
N THR A 245 0.14 -4.88 -4.66
CA THR A 245 -1.31 -4.68 -4.92
C THR A 245 -1.53 -3.87 -6.20
N LEU A 246 -0.75 -2.81 -6.44
CA LEU A 246 -0.82 -2.04 -7.68
C LEU A 246 -0.41 -2.85 -8.90
N PHE A 247 0.58 -3.74 -8.77
CA PHE A 247 0.97 -4.67 -9.81
C PHE A 247 -0.18 -5.63 -10.18
N LEU A 248 -0.84 -6.23 -9.18
CA LEU A 248 -1.99 -7.10 -9.40
C LEU A 248 -3.14 -6.35 -10.09
N LEU A 249 -3.44 -5.11 -9.66
CA LEU A 249 -4.47 -4.27 -10.30
C LEU A 249 -4.09 -3.89 -11.73
N THR A 250 -2.82 -3.63 -12.01
CA THR A 250 -2.34 -3.30 -13.36
C THR A 250 -2.48 -4.51 -14.29
N ARG A 251 -2.24 -5.72 -13.77
CA ARG A 251 -2.27 -6.96 -14.55
C ARG A 251 -3.68 -7.52 -14.77
N TYR A 252 -4.57 -7.37 -13.78
CA TYR A 252 -5.86 -8.05 -13.76
C TYR A 252 -7.08 -7.14 -13.57
N GLY A 253 -6.87 -5.85 -13.32
CA GLY A 253 -7.94 -4.91 -12.99
C GLY A 253 -8.65 -4.28 -14.19
N ASP A 254 -8.37 -4.70 -15.41
CA ASP A 254 -9.03 -4.25 -16.63
C ASP A 254 -10.54 -4.57 -16.63
N ILE A 255 -10.92 -5.67 -15.98
CA ILE A 255 -12.30 -6.10 -15.76
C ILE A 255 -12.69 -6.06 -14.29
N TRP A 256 -14.00 -6.04 -14.02
CA TRP A 256 -14.51 -6.22 -12.67
C TRP A 256 -14.18 -7.61 -12.14
N ARG A 257 -13.55 -7.66 -10.97
CA ARG A 257 -13.24 -8.92 -10.27
C ARG A 257 -13.68 -8.85 -8.81
N PRO A 258 -14.07 -9.98 -8.21
CA PRO A 258 -14.32 -10.03 -6.77
C PRO A 258 -13.03 -9.73 -6.00
N GLN A 259 -13.16 -9.10 -4.83
CA GLN A 259 -12.02 -8.78 -3.98
C GLN A 259 -11.23 -10.03 -3.56
N VAL A 260 -11.93 -11.17 -3.42
CA VAL A 260 -11.36 -12.49 -3.08
C VAL A 260 -10.24 -12.90 -4.05
N PHE A 261 -10.34 -12.54 -5.33
CA PHE A 261 -9.28 -12.81 -6.31
C PHE A 261 -7.94 -12.17 -5.90
N TYR A 262 -8.00 -10.92 -5.44
CA TYR A 262 -6.81 -10.17 -5.02
C TYR A 262 -6.32 -10.61 -3.64
N GLU A 263 -7.25 -10.98 -2.75
CA GLU A 263 -6.93 -11.56 -1.44
C GLU A 263 -6.17 -12.89 -1.60
N ASP A 264 -6.65 -13.78 -2.48
CA ASP A 264 -6.01 -15.07 -2.78
C ASP A 264 -4.62 -14.89 -3.39
N ALA A 265 -4.49 -13.98 -4.35
CA ALA A 265 -3.21 -13.63 -4.95
C ALA A 265 -2.21 -13.12 -3.89
N PHE A 266 -2.66 -12.25 -2.98
CA PHE A 266 -1.83 -11.69 -1.92
C PHE A 266 -1.40 -12.74 -0.90
N LEU A 267 -2.34 -13.56 -0.42
CA LEU A 267 -2.05 -14.62 0.56
C LEU A 267 -1.19 -15.75 -0.04
N ARG A 268 -1.36 -16.05 -1.33
CA ARG A 268 -0.48 -17.00 -2.03
C ARG A 268 0.97 -16.51 -2.08
N ALA A 269 1.19 -15.22 -2.32
CA ALA A 269 2.52 -14.63 -2.30
C ALA A 269 3.11 -14.54 -0.87
N PHE A 270 2.27 -14.33 0.15
CA PHE A 270 2.70 -14.06 1.52
C PHE A 270 1.97 -14.90 2.59
N PRO A 271 2.05 -16.25 2.52
CA PRO A 271 1.30 -17.12 3.43
C PRO A 271 1.73 -16.99 4.89
N TRP A 272 3.00 -16.63 5.14
CA TRP A 272 3.56 -16.41 6.48
C TRP A 272 2.89 -15.26 7.24
N LEU A 273 2.13 -14.38 6.57
CA LEU A 273 1.42 -13.29 7.22
C LEU A 273 0.36 -13.82 8.21
N LEU A 274 -0.16 -15.03 7.98
CA LEU A 274 -1.12 -15.70 8.87
C LEU A 274 -0.51 -15.96 10.26
N ASP A 275 0.79 -16.25 10.32
CA ASP A 275 1.50 -16.54 11.57
C ASP A 275 1.73 -15.30 12.44
N GLU A 276 1.60 -14.10 11.85
CA GLU A 276 1.76 -12.83 12.56
C GLU A 276 0.43 -12.31 13.13
N VAL A 277 -0.69 -13.01 12.86
CA VAL A 277 -2.00 -12.66 13.42
C VAL A 277 -2.11 -13.18 14.86
N PRO A 278 -2.42 -12.31 15.84
CA PRO A 278 -2.67 -12.76 17.20
C PRO A 278 -3.85 -13.75 17.28
N PRO A 279 -3.79 -14.76 18.16
CA PRO A 279 -4.90 -15.68 18.37
C PRO A 279 -6.19 -14.92 18.72
N SER A 280 -7.28 -15.22 18.04
CA SER A 280 -8.60 -14.62 18.23
C SER A 280 -9.64 -15.73 18.42
N GLN A 281 -10.62 -15.52 19.30
CA GLN A 281 -11.75 -16.43 19.49
C GLN A 281 -12.88 -16.21 18.47
N VAL A 282 -12.82 -15.10 17.72
CA VAL A 282 -13.95 -14.59 16.92
C VAL A 282 -13.68 -14.65 15.42
N SER A 283 -12.41 -14.69 15.01
CA SER A 283 -12.01 -14.71 13.60
C SER A 283 -10.79 -15.58 13.39
N SER A 284 -10.71 -16.26 12.25
CA SER A 284 -9.50 -16.99 11.88
C SER A 284 -8.38 -16.03 11.45
N PRO A 285 -7.10 -16.46 11.49
CA PRO A 285 -5.99 -15.70 10.94
C PRO A 285 -6.22 -15.33 9.46
N ASP A 286 -6.71 -16.27 8.66
CA ASP A 286 -7.02 -16.07 7.24
C ASP A 286 -8.07 -14.96 7.05
N GLU A 287 -9.21 -15.04 7.73
CA GLU A 287 -10.24 -14.01 7.66
C GLU A 287 -9.72 -12.64 8.10
N THR A 288 -8.86 -12.61 9.12
CA THR A 288 -8.31 -11.37 9.66
C THR A 288 -7.37 -10.70 8.65
N VAL A 289 -6.49 -11.47 8.00
CA VAL A 289 -5.61 -10.95 6.95
C VAL A 289 -6.42 -10.50 5.73
N ARG A 290 -7.38 -11.31 5.26
CA ARG A 290 -8.22 -10.96 4.10
C ARG A 290 -8.97 -9.66 4.31
N ARG A 291 -9.64 -9.52 5.46
CA ARG A 291 -10.36 -8.29 5.80
C ARG A 291 -9.42 -7.10 5.96
N GLY A 292 -8.28 -7.29 6.62
CA GLY A 292 -7.25 -6.26 6.74
C GLY A 292 -6.73 -5.81 5.37
N TYR A 293 -6.47 -6.76 4.46
CA TYR A 293 -6.02 -6.48 3.10
C TYR A 293 -7.09 -5.74 2.28
N ASN A 294 -8.34 -6.21 2.31
CA ASN A 294 -9.44 -5.56 1.61
C ASN A 294 -9.62 -4.10 2.09
N TRP A 295 -9.74 -3.88 3.39
CA TRP A 295 -9.93 -2.53 3.91
C TRP A 295 -8.72 -1.62 3.68
N ARG A 296 -7.52 -2.08 4.03
CA ARG A 296 -6.32 -1.23 3.97
C ARG A 296 -5.82 -1.01 2.54
N ALA A 297 -5.69 -2.08 1.74
CA ALA A 297 -5.08 -2.02 0.42
C ALA A 297 -6.10 -1.76 -0.70
N LEU A 298 -7.29 -2.36 -0.65
CA LEU A 298 -8.28 -2.17 -1.72
C LEU A 298 -9.11 -0.91 -1.47
N VAL A 299 -9.88 -0.85 -0.38
CA VAL A 299 -10.83 0.25 -0.13
C VAL A 299 -10.11 1.56 0.22
N HIS A 300 -9.32 1.57 1.30
CA HIS A 300 -8.74 2.78 1.86
C HIS A 300 -7.46 3.27 1.18
N PHE A 301 -6.85 2.44 0.34
CA PHE A 301 -5.71 2.82 -0.48
C PHE A 301 -6.09 2.93 -1.95
N SER A 302 -6.31 1.81 -2.66
CA SER A 302 -6.51 1.86 -4.12
C SER A 302 -7.79 2.60 -4.51
N GLY A 303 -8.88 2.43 -3.74
CA GLY A 303 -10.13 3.16 -3.90
C GLY A 303 -9.97 4.64 -3.57
N PHE A 304 -9.46 4.93 -2.37
CA PHE A 304 -9.33 6.29 -1.86
C PHE A 304 -8.35 7.18 -2.66
N LEU A 305 -7.30 6.59 -3.22
CA LEU A 305 -6.36 7.31 -4.09
C LEU A 305 -6.80 7.30 -5.56
N GLY A 306 -7.98 6.78 -5.91
CA GLY A 306 -8.53 6.82 -7.27
C GLY A 306 -7.84 5.87 -8.26
N LEU A 307 -7.08 4.89 -7.79
CA LEU A 307 -6.36 3.91 -8.62
C LEU A 307 -7.26 2.76 -9.05
N ALA A 308 -8.27 2.45 -8.24
CA ALA A 308 -9.29 1.46 -8.55
C ALA A 308 -10.66 1.94 -8.08
N LYS A 309 -11.71 1.43 -8.70
CA LYS A 309 -13.07 1.50 -8.18
C LYS A 309 -13.32 0.26 -7.34
N VAL A 310 -13.73 0.46 -6.09
CA VAL A 310 -14.05 -0.61 -5.15
C VAL A 310 -15.46 -0.37 -4.65
N GLU A 311 -16.37 -1.28 -4.95
CA GLU A 311 -17.80 -1.14 -4.63
C GLU A 311 -18.34 -2.39 -3.97
N PRO A 312 -19.22 -2.27 -2.97
CA PRO A 312 -19.89 -3.43 -2.41
C PRO A 312 -20.78 -4.10 -3.49
N THR A 313 -20.91 -5.42 -3.45
CA THR A 313 -21.77 -6.17 -4.38
C THR A 313 -23.25 -6.06 -4.04
N SER A 314 -23.57 -5.66 -2.80
CA SER A 314 -24.93 -5.40 -2.33
C SER A 314 -25.03 -4.05 -1.59
N GLY A 315 -26.22 -3.46 -1.57
CA GLY A 315 -26.51 -2.25 -0.79
C GLY A 315 -26.75 -2.52 0.70
N GLU A 316 -26.45 -3.72 1.19
CA GLU A 316 -26.65 -4.05 2.60
C GLU A 316 -25.61 -3.34 3.47
N LEU A 317 -26.05 -2.83 4.63
CA LEU A 317 -25.23 -2.04 5.57
C LEU A 317 -23.96 -2.78 6.03
N LEU A 318 -23.93 -4.12 5.93
CA LEU A 318 -22.82 -4.98 6.33
C LEU A 318 -22.29 -5.83 5.17
N CYS A 319 -22.45 -5.37 3.92
CA CYS A 319 -21.91 -6.07 2.77
C CYS A 319 -20.40 -6.32 2.93
N ARG A 320 -20.02 -7.60 2.89
CA ARG A 320 -18.62 -8.04 3.03
C ARG A 320 -17.96 -8.33 1.69
N GLU A 321 -18.74 -8.29 0.62
CA GLU A 321 -18.33 -8.63 -0.72
C GLU A 321 -18.16 -7.36 -1.55
N TYR A 322 -17.04 -7.28 -2.26
CA TYR A 322 -16.65 -6.11 -3.03
C TYR A 322 -16.22 -6.53 -4.43
N ARG A 323 -16.54 -5.71 -5.41
CA ARG A 323 -15.94 -5.82 -6.73
C ARG A 323 -14.93 -4.71 -6.92
N VAL A 324 -13.85 -5.04 -7.61
CA VAL A 324 -12.71 -4.16 -7.84
C VAL A 324 -12.42 -4.09 -9.33
N LYS A 325 -12.18 -2.87 -9.82
CA LYS A 325 -11.75 -2.60 -11.20
C LYS A 325 -10.74 -1.46 -11.20
N ALA A 326 -9.61 -1.61 -11.87
CA ALA A 326 -8.63 -0.55 -12.02
C ALA A 326 -9.22 0.66 -12.78
N LEU A 327 -8.80 1.85 -12.39
CA LEU A 327 -9.15 3.11 -13.03
C LEU A 327 -8.00 3.60 -13.93
N PRO A 328 -8.28 4.45 -14.94
CA PRO A 328 -7.25 4.98 -15.83
C PRO A 328 -6.09 5.68 -15.11
N LEU A 329 -6.35 6.27 -13.94
CA LEU A 329 -5.31 6.93 -13.14
C LEU A 329 -4.18 5.96 -12.73
N LEU A 330 -4.48 4.66 -12.53
CA LEU A 330 -3.45 3.67 -12.19
C LEU A 330 -2.37 3.56 -13.26
N SER A 331 -2.75 3.42 -14.53
CA SER A 331 -1.79 3.28 -15.63
C SER A 331 -1.10 4.59 -16.00
N GLN A 332 -1.76 5.73 -15.76
CA GLN A 332 -1.16 7.05 -15.92
C GLN A 332 -0.09 7.33 -14.87
N PHE A 333 -0.35 6.92 -13.62
CA PHE A 333 0.52 7.25 -12.49
C PHE A 333 1.58 6.17 -12.18
N VAL A 334 1.29 4.90 -12.45
CA VAL A 334 2.17 3.78 -12.08
C VAL A 334 2.56 2.99 -13.34
N GLN A 335 3.79 3.18 -13.77
CA GLN A 335 4.29 2.59 -15.01
C GLN A 335 5.28 1.47 -14.71
N PHE A 336 4.78 0.22 -14.71
CA PHE A 336 5.62 -0.96 -14.59
C PHE A 336 6.41 -1.20 -15.89
N GLN A 337 7.73 -1.39 -15.77
CA GLN A 337 8.66 -1.66 -16.86
C GLN A 337 9.00 -3.16 -16.94
N LEU A 338 7.98 -4.01 -16.74
CA LEU A 338 8.16 -5.45 -16.75
C LEU A 338 8.08 -5.97 -18.19
N PRO A 339 8.99 -6.86 -18.62
CA PRO A 339 8.84 -7.56 -19.89
C PRO A 339 7.53 -8.35 -19.87
N LYS A 340 6.74 -8.20 -20.95
CA LYS A 340 5.43 -8.85 -21.10
C LYS A 340 5.52 -10.37 -21.15
#